data_AF-A0A6A6ECG4-F1
#
_entry.id   AF-A0A6A6ECG4-F1
#
_cell.length_a   1.000
_cell.length_b   1.000
_cell.length_c   1.000
_cell.angle_alpha   90.00
_cell.angle_beta   90.00
_cell.angle_gamma   90.00
#
_symmetry.space_group_name_H-M   'P 1'
#
loop_
_entity.id
_entity.type
_entity.pdbx_description
1 polymer ?
#
loop_
_entity_poly.entity_id
_entity_poly.type
_entity_poly.pdbx_seq_one_letter_code
_entity_poly.pdbx_strand_id
1 'polypeptide(L)'
;NKDVYVRAKHKALIREIGATSMVLLKNEHKALPLTGKVGHIALFGNDAGSNPYRVNGCRNRGYNNGTLRQGWESGSFLFPYLIT
;
A
#
# COMPACT_ATOMS: atom_id res chain seq x y z
N ASN A 1 -7.86 28.79 11.04
CA ASN A 1 -8.42 27.42 11.09
C ASN A 1 -7.25 26.49 11.38
N LYS A 2 -7.28 25.70 12.47
CA LYS A 2 -6.12 24.90 12.92
C LYS A 2 -6.27 23.46 12.44
N ASP A 3 -5.24 22.88 11.83
CA ASP A 3 -5.23 21.48 11.43
C ASP A 3 -5.39 20.56 12.66
N VAL A 4 -6.55 19.91 12.77
CA VAL A 4 -6.83 18.96 13.86
C VAL A 4 -6.28 17.58 13.50
N TYR A 5 -5.43 17.02 14.36
CA TYR A 5 -4.92 15.67 14.18
C TYR A 5 -5.98 14.62 14.55
N VAL A 6 -6.62 14.01 13.54
CA VAL A 6 -7.73 13.04 13.73
C VAL A 6 -7.33 11.57 13.53
N ARG A 7 -6.03 11.28 13.34
CA ARG A 7 -5.56 9.94 12.94
C ARG A 7 -5.40 8.96 14.10
N ALA A 8 -5.24 9.46 15.33
CA ALA A 8 -4.98 8.68 16.53
C ALA A 8 -4.04 7.47 16.26
N LYS A 9 -4.48 6.25 16.58
CA LYS A 9 -3.78 4.98 16.32
C LYS A 9 -4.39 4.17 15.16
N HIS A 10 -5.20 4.78 14.28
CA HIS A 10 -5.87 4.08 13.18
C HIS A 10 -4.90 3.33 12.26
N LYS A 11 -3.62 3.71 12.20
CA LYS A 11 -2.58 3.00 11.44
C LYS A 11 -2.44 1.51 11.78
N ALA A 12 -2.66 1.13 13.04
CA ALA A 12 -2.53 -0.27 13.46
C ALA A 12 -3.67 -1.10 12.86
N LEU A 13 -4.90 -0.61 12.99
CA LEU A 13 -6.10 -1.23 12.41
C LEU A 13 -6.04 -1.26 10.88
N ILE A 14 -5.60 -0.19 10.22
CA ILE A 14 -5.42 -0.16 8.76
C ILE A 14 -4.45 -1.24 8.30
N ARG A 15 -3.32 -1.43 9.02
CA ARG A 15 -2.34 -2.48 8.70
C ARG A 15 -2.90 -3.88 8.93
N GLU A 16 -3.65 -4.06 10.00
CA GLU A 16 -4.31 -5.34 10.33
C GLU A 16 -5.32 -5.72 9.25
N ILE A 17 -6.25 -4.83 8.91
CA ILE A 17 -7.24 -5.05 7.84
C ILE A 17 -6.55 -5.34 6.51
N GLY A 18 -5.51 -4.57 6.16
CA GLY A 18 -4.77 -4.78 4.91
C GLY A 18 -4.09 -6.15 4.83
N ALA A 19 -3.60 -6.69 5.95
CA ALA A 19 -3.01 -8.03 5.99
C ALA A 19 -4.07 -9.14 5.97
N THR A 20 -5.18 -8.97 6.70
CA THR A 20 -6.25 -9.97 6.77
C THR A 20 -7.12 -10.02 5.52
N SER A 21 -7.19 -8.94 4.74
CA SER A 21 -7.91 -8.90 3.46
C SER A 21 -7.15 -9.54 2.29
N MET A 22 -5.90 -10.00 2.48
CA MET A 22 -5.12 -10.65 1.42
C MET A 22 -5.60 -12.08 1.18
N VAL A 23 -5.88 -12.41 -0.07
CA VAL A 23 -6.33 -13.76 -0.47
C VAL A 23 -5.18 -14.55 -1.07
N LEU A 24 -4.81 -15.68 -0.44
CA LEU A 24 -3.82 -16.62 -0.96
C LEU A 24 -4.47 -17.54 -2.01
N LEU A 25 -4.31 -17.18 -3.28
CA LEU A 25 -4.93 -17.94 -4.38
C LEU A 25 -4.17 -19.23 -4.73
N LYS A 26 -2.84 -19.24 -4.56
CA LYS A 26 -1.97 -20.38 -4.91
C LYS A 26 -0.74 -20.42 -4.00
N ASN A 27 -0.37 -21.61 -3.53
CA ASN A 27 0.88 -21.84 -2.80
C ASN A 27 1.39 -23.26 -3.08
N GLU A 28 2.37 -23.37 -3.97
CA GLU A 28 3.03 -24.65 -4.30
C GLU A 28 4.45 -24.65 -3.73
N HIS A 29 5.01 -25.84 -3.54
CA HIS A 29 6.40 -26.03 -3.08
C HIS A 29 6.75 -25.32 -1.76
N LYS A 30 5.74 -24.99 -0.94
CA LYS A 30 5.91 -24.21 0.29
C LYS A 30 6.63 -22.88 0.04
N ALA A 31 6.33 -22.22 -1.09
CA ALA A 31 6.91 -20.94 -1.46
C ALA A 31 6.64 -19.84 -0.40
N LEU A 32 5.48 -19.91 0.25
CA LEU A 32 5.14 -19.07 1.40
C LEU A 32 4.87 -19.92 2.65
N PRO A 33 5.20 -19.42 3.86
CA PRO A 33 5.78 -18.11 4.15
C PRO A 33 7.29 -18.03 3.85
N LEU A 34 7.81 -16.82 3.59
CA LEU A 34 9.24 -16.60 3.47
C LEU A 34 9.94 -16.88 4.82
N THR A 35 11.03 -17.64 4.79
CA THR A 35 11.71 -18.14 6.00
C THR A 35 12.71 -17.15 6.61
N GLY A 36 12.94 -16.01 5.96
CA GLY A 36 14.00 -15.06 6.32
C GLY A 36 15.42 -15.54 6.01
N LYS A 37 15.57 -16.72 5.40
CA LYS A 37 16.86 -17.32 5.00
C LYS A 37 17.10 -17.28 3.48
N VAL A 38 16.32 -16.49 2.76
CA VAL A 38 16.46 -16.33 1.31
C VAL A 38 17.72 -15.50 1.05
N GLY A 39 18.69 -16.06 0.31
CA GLY A 39 19.97 -15.39 0.08
C GLY A 39 19.85 -14.07 -0.69
N HIS A 40 18.92 -14.00 -1.65
CA HIS A 40 18.63 -12.80 -2.42
C HIS A 40 17.13 -12.65 -2.66
N ILE A 41 16.62 -11.43 -2.51
CA ILE A 41 15.24 -11.07 -2.82
C ILE A 41 15.30 -9.99 -3.89
N ALA A 42 14.55 -10.18 -4.96
CA ALA A 42 14.34 -9.17 -5.98
C ALA A 42 12.85 -8.82 -6.03
N LEU A 43 12.56 -7.51 -6.08
CA LEU A 43 11.21 -6.98 -6.23
C LEU A 43 11.09 -6.42 -7.64
N PHE A 44 10.03 -6.83 -8.36
CA PHE A 44 9.81 -6.45 -9.75
C PHE A 44 8.45 -5.80 -9.94
N GLY A 45 8.37 -4.85 -10.87
CA GLY A 45 7.13 -4.18 -11.28
C GLY A 45 6.95 -2.78 -10.69
N ASN A 46 6.27 -1.91 -11.45
CA ASN A 46 5.97 -0.53 -11.05
C ASN A 46 5.13 -0.45 -9.77
N ASP A 47 4.25 -1.44 -9.55
CA ASP A 47 3.37 -1.52 -8.37
C ASP A 47 4.12 -1.76 -7.05
N ALA A 48 5.38 -2.21 -7.10
CA ALA A 48 6.24 -2.29 -5.92
C ALA A 48 6.86 -0.92 -5.55
N GLY A 49 6.77 0.07 -6.43
CA GLY A 49 7.43 1.37 -6.31
C GLY A 49 6.53 2.49 -5.77
N SER A 50 7.17 3.59 -5.39
CA SER A 50 6.51 4.84 -5.04
C SER A 50 6.03 5.60 -6.29
N ASN A 51 4.96 6.39 -6.14
CA ASN A 51 4.51 7.30 -7.18
C ASN A 51 5.55 8.44 -7.36
N PRO A 52 6.12 8.63 -8.57
CA PRO A 52 7.12 9.67 -8.83
C PRO A 52 6.59 11.09 -8.60
N TYR A 53 5.27 11.30 -8.66
CA TYR A 53 4.62 12.59 -8.42
C TYR A 53 4.30 12.84 -6.93
N ARG A 54 4.84 12.03 -6.02
CA ARG A 54 4.52 11.99 -4.57
C ARG A 54 3.15 11.39 -4.29
N VAL A 55 2.94 11.02 -3.02
CA VAL A 55 1.79 10.21 -2.56
C VAL A 55 0.41 10.79 -2.92
N ASN A 56 0.26 12.12 -2.96
CA ASN A 56 -1.00 12.80 -3.28
C ASN A 56 -0.88 13.70 -4.52
N GLY A 57 0.13 13.50 -5.39
CA GLY A 57 0.37 14.38 -6.55
C GLY A 57 -0.70 14.30 -7.64
N CYS A 58 -1.58 13.32 -7.54
CA CYS A 58 -2.62 12.98 -8.49
C CYS A 58 -3.97 13.51 -8.00
N ARG A 59 -4.59 14.48 -8.70
CA ARG A 59 -5.95 14.94 -8.39
C ARG A 59 -6.89 13.74 -8.39
N ASN A 60 -7.66 13.57 -7.31
CA ASN A 60 -8.58 12.45 -7.12
C ASN A 60 -7.96 11.06 -7.35
N ARG A 61 -6.63 10.93 -7.20
CA ARG A 61 -5.85 9.73 -7.55
C ARG A 61 -5.99 9.28 -9.00
N GLY A 62 -6.19 10.25 -9.89
CA GLY A 62 -6.29 10.18 -11.35
C GLY A 62 -5.16 9.52 -12.14
N TYR A 63 -4.21 8.79 -11.53
CA TYR A 63 -3.14 8.09 -12.24
C TYR A 63 -2.76 6.75 -11.59
N ASN A 64 -2.23 5.80 -12.39
CA ASN A 64 -1.80 4.47 -11.96
C ASN A 64 -0.27 4.37 -11.93
N ASN A 65 0.39 5.25 -11.17
CA ASN A 65 1.85 5.33 -11.10
C ASN A 65 2.34 4.91 -9.71
N GLY A 66 3.23 3.92 -9.65
CA GLY A 66 3.62 3.27 -8.40
C GLY A 66 2.57 2.26 -7.91
N THR A 67 2.59 1.96 -6.62
CA THR A 67 1.66 1.04 -5.98
C THR A 67 0.20 1.52 -6.00
N LEU A 68 -0.75 0.63 -6.35
CA LEU A 68 -2.18 0.90 -6.32
C LEU A 68 -2.79 0.53 -4.96
N ARG A 69 -3.31 1.53 -4.23
CA ARG A 69 -3.81 1.34 -2.85
C ARG A 69 -5.24 1.76 -2.63
N GLN A 70 -5.80 2.52 -3.56
CA GLN A 70 -7.20 2.91 -3.58
C GLN A 70 -7.61 3.21 -5.01
N GLY A 71 -8.92 3.22 -5.24
CA GLY A 71 -9.50 3.75 -6.47
C GLY A 71 -9.43 5.28 -6.55
N TRP A 72 -10.25 5.82 -7.43
CA TRP A 72 -10.15 7.15 -7.99
C TRP A 72 -11.44 7.92 -7.70
N GLU A 73 -11.43 9.23 -7.94
CA GLU A 73 -12.62 10.08 -7.88
C GLU A 73 -13.23 10.24 -6.47
N SER A 74 -14.55 10.29 -6.37
CA SER A 74 -15.30 10.71 -5.17
C SER A 74 -15.11 9.79 -3.96
N GLY A 75 -14.64 8.56 -4.17
CA GLY A 75 -14.27 7.62 -3.11
C GLY A 75 -12.84 7.78 -2.57
N SER A 76 -12.09 8.79 -3.04
CA SER A 76 -10.68 8.98 -2.66
C SER A 76 -10.47 9.76 -1.35
N PHE A 77 -9.37 9.50 -0.65
CA PHE A 77 -8.95 10.22 0.56
C PHE A 77 -7.46 10.55 0.51
N LEU A 78 -6.97 11.60 1.20
CA LEU A 78 -5.54 11.96 1.21
C LEU A 78 -4.72 11.06 2.14
N PHE A 79 -3.61 10.53 1.64
CA PHE A 79 -2.69 9.75 2.46
C PHE A 79 -1.84 10.69 3.32
N PRO A 80 -1.71 10.44 4.64
CA PRO A 80 -0.70 11.11 5.45
C PRO A 80 0.73 10.63 5.13
N TYR A 81 0.85 9.40 4.66
CA TYR A 81 2.05 8.75 4.13
C TYR A 81 1.59 7.47 3.42
N LEU A 82 2.46 6.90 2.58
CA LEU A 82 2.25 5.60 1.97
C LEU A 82 3.54 4.80 2.02
N ILE A 83 3.46 3.59 2.56
CA ILE A 83 4.58 2.64 2.64
C ILE A 83 4.51 1.78 1.39
N THR A 84 5.56 1.81 0.59
CA THR A 84 5.75 0.98 -0.62
C THR A 84 6.83 -0.05 -0.35
#